data_AF-A0A933DAW9-F1
#
_entry.id   AF-A0A933DAW9-F1
#
_cell.length_a   1.000
_cell.length_b   1.000
_cell.length_c   1.000
_cell.angle_alpha   90.00
_cell.angle_beta   90.00
_cell.angle_gamma   90.00
#
_symmetry.space_group_name_H-M   'P 1'
#
loop_
_entity.id
_entity.type
_entity.pdbx_description
1 polymer ?
#
loop_
_entity_poly.entity_id
_entity_poly.type
_entity_poly.pdbx_seq_one_letter_code
_entity_poly.pdbx_strand_id
1 'polypeptide(L)'
;MALKLPTSIIGQADVNRLGHELGDLNDFLAAARVRKAGTPVVPPGTTSLLDELAKTNKLNLLEETDRDKLAKGLEDLIAKAPKLRIAFAVDPPPSVLATLLGWLRQNIEPTVLLQVGLQPNIGAGCVLRTANREFDLSMRQHLISSKKQLTGLIQAAVEHYVPPAPPPSQAPTPNPNQPVRPAAPVPSSNQSPTKERPA
;
A
#
# COMPACT_ATOMS: atom_id res chain seq x y z
N MET A 1 -2.68 24.71 -26.54
CA MET A 1 -3.98 24.62 -25.83
C MET A 1 -3.75 23.79 -24.58
N ALA A 2 -4.21 24.21 -23.40
CA ALA A 2 -3.97 23.45 -22.17
C ALA A 2 -4.91 22.23 -22.12
N LEU A 3 -4.40 21.04 -22.43
CA LEU A 3 -5.14 19.78 -22.38
C LEU A 3 -5.47 19.46 -20.91
N LYS A 4 -6.74 19.25 -20.59
CA LYS A 4 -7.16 18.83 -19.24
C LYS A 4 -7.13 17.32 -19.14
N LEU A 5 -6.35 16.81 -18.19
CA LEU A 5 -6.22 15.37 -17.96
C LEU A 5 -7.20 14.87 -16.90
N PRO A 6 -8.01 13.85 -17.20
CA PRO A 6 -8.78 13.13 -16.19
C PRO A 6 -7.86 12.37 -15.23
N THR A 7 -8.32 12.16 -14.00
CA THR A 7 -7.58 11.42 -12.96
C THR A 7 -7.35 9.95 -13.30
N SER A 8 -8.06 9.41 -14.29
CA SER A 8 -7.89 8.05 -14.80
C SER A 8 -6.61 7.84 -15.60
N ILE A 9 -6.02 8.91 -16.17
CA ILE A 9 -4.73 8.87 -16.87
C ILE A 9 -3.64 9.12 -15.84
N ILE A 10 -2.92 8.08 -15.44
CA ILE A 10 -1.96 8.14 -14.33
C ILE A 10 -0.56 8.42 -14.85
N GLY A 11 -0.10 7.65 -15.83
CA GLY A 11 1.30 7.63 -16.23
C GLY A 11 1.53 7.83 -17.72
N GLN A 12 2.81 7.90 -18.08
CA GLN A 12 3.24 8.02 -19.48
C GLN A 12 2.79 6.82 -20.33
N ALA A 13 2.69 5.63 -19.74
CA ALA A 13 2.19 4.44 -20.43
C ALA A 13 0.75 4.62 -20.93
N ASP A 14 -0.11 5.25 -20.13
CA ASP A 14 -1.51 5.51 -20.49
C ASP A 14 -1.59 6.53 -21.64
N VAL A 15 -0.79 7.60 -21.57
CA VAL A 15 -0.73 8.63 -22.62
C VAL A 15 -0.24 8.05 -23.95
N ASN A 16 0.80 7.21 -23.93
CA ASN A 16 1.29 6.54 -25.12
C ASN A 16 0.23 5.60 -25.70
N ARG A 17 -0.46 4.84 -24.85
CA ARG A 17 -1.55 3.95 -25.26
C ARG A 17 -2.66 4.74 -25.96
N LEU A 18 -3.07 5.87 -25.40
CA LEU A 18 -4.07 6.76 -26.00
C LEU A 18 -3.60 7.34 -27.34
N GLY A 19 -2.30 7.66 -27.47
CA GLY A 19 -1.72 8.11 -28.74
C GLY A 19 -1.82 7.06 -29.84
N HIS A 20 -1.51 5.79 -29.52
CA HIS A 20 -1.65 4.69 -30.46
C HIS A 20 -3.12 4.43 -30.83
N GLU A 21 -4.01 4.41 -29.84
CA GLU A 21 -5.44 4.19 -30.06
C GLU A 21 -6.07 5.28 -30.93
N LEU A 22 -5.66 6.54 -30.74
CA LEU A 22 -6.10 7.65 -31.59
C LEU A 22 -5.59 7.50 -33.03
N GLY A 23 -4.37 6.97 -33.21
CA GLY A 23 -3.82 6.61 -34.51
C GLY A 23 -4.66 5.53 -35.21
N ASP A 24 -4.94 4.43 -34.51
CA ASP A 24 -5.77 3.33 -35.01
C ASP A 24 -7.17 3.81 -35.41
N LEU A 25 -7.77 4.71 -34.61
CA LEU A 25 -9.06 5.32 -34.92
C LEU A 25 -8.99 6.18 -36.18
N ASN A 26 -7.93 6.97 -36.34
CA ASN A 26 -7.77 7.82 -37.50
C ASN A 26 -7.59 7.00 -38.79
N ASP A 27 -6.78 5.94 -38.74
CA ASP A 27 -6.56 5.01 -39.84
C ASP A 27 -7.85 4.30 -40.22
N PHE A 28 -8.64 3.88 -39.23
CA PHE A 28 -9.96 3.28 -39.46
C PHE A 28 -10.91 4.26 -40.17
N LEU A 29 -11.02 5.50 -39.69
CA LEU A 29 -11.91 6.50 -40.29
C LEU A 29 -11.46 6.92 -41.69
N ALA A 30 -10.16 7.02 -41.92
CA ALA A 30 -9.59 7.26 -43.25
C ALA A 30 -9.92 6.11 -44.22
N ALA A 31 -9.73 4.86 -43.78
CA ALA A 31 -10.08 3.68 -44.56
C ALA A 31 -11.59 3.58 -44.84
N ALA A 32 -12.43 3.96 -43.88
CA ALA A 32 -13.88 3.96 -44.04
C ALA A 32 -14.36 4.94 -45.13
N ARG A 33 -13.70 6.10 -45.29
CA ARG A 33 -14.05 7.10 -46.32
C ARG A 33 -13.79 6.63 -47.75
N VAL A 34 -12.77 5.79 -47.96
CA VAL A 34 -12.34 5.35 -49.30
C VAL A 34 -13.08 4.08 -49.76
N ARG A 35 -13.75 3.37 -48.85
CA ARG A 35 -14.36 2.06 -49.14
C ARG A 35 -15.76 2.16 -49.74
N LYS A 36 -16.09 1.18 -50.60
CA LYS A 36 -17.44 1.00 -51.17
C LYS A 36 -18.40 0.44 -50.11
N ALA A 37 -19.65 0.89 -50.15
CA ALA A 37 -20.72 0.42 -49.27
C ALA A 37 -20.93 -1.11 -49.40
N GLY A 38 -20.89 -1.84 -48.28
CA GLY A 38 -21.24 -3.26 -48.22
C GLY A 38 -20.25 -4.18 -47.49
N THR A 39 -19.03 -3.73 -47.19
CA THR A 39 -18.07 -4.55 -46.42
C THR A 39 -18.27 -4.33 -44.91
N PRO A 40 -18.61 -5.37 -44.12
CA PRO A 40 -18.71 -5.23 -42.67
C PRO A 40 -17.32 -4.96 -42.09
N VAL A 41 -17.19 -3.88 -41.31
CA VAL A 41 -15.95 -3.57 -40.59
C VAL A 41 -16.27 -3.48 -39.12
N VAL A 42 -15.47 -4.19 -38.31
CA VAL A 42 -15.50 -4.06 -36.85
C VAL A 42 -14.78 -2.75 -36.50
N PRO A 43 -15.44 -1.79 -35.83
CA PRO A 43 -14.76 -0.59 -35.37
C PRO A 43 -13.65 -0.96 -34.40
N PRO A 44 -12.51 -0.23 -34.40
CA PRO A 44 -11.52 -0.38 -33.34
C PRO A 44 -12.20 -0.09 -32.00
N GLY A 45 -11.94 -0.93 -31.00
CA GLY A 45 -12.53 -0.74 -29.68
C GLY A 45 -11.94 0.51 -29.04
N THR A 46 -12.72 1.59 -29.00
CA THR A 46 -12.35 2.78 -28.22
C THR A 46 -12.41 2.45 -26.73
N THR A 47 -11.34 2.75 -26.02
CA THR A 47 -11.24 2.56 -24.58
C THR A 47 -12.02 3.64 -23.86
N SER A 48 -12.51 3.30 -22.66
CA SER A 48 -13.19 4.26 -21.78
C SER A 48 -12.33 5.48 -21.44
N LEU A 49 -10.99 5.34 -21.45
CA LEU A 49 -10.04 6.41 -21.18
C LEU A 49 -10.05 7.47 -22.29
N LEU A 50 -10.08 7.05 -23.56
CA LEU A 50 -10.15 7.97 -24.69
C LEU A 50 -11.47 8.74 -24.69
N ASP A 51 -12.58 8.05 -24.42
CA ASP A 51 -13.90 8.66 -24.28
C ASP A 51 -13.95 9.67 -23.12
N GLU A 52 -13.38 9.34 -21.97
CA GLU A 52 -13.30 10.23 -20.81
C GLU A 52 -12.47 11.48 -21.12
N LEU A 53 -11.33 11.31 -21.80
CA LEU A 53 -10.47 12.42 -22.21
C LEU A 53 -11.18 13.34 -23.22
N ALA A 54 -11.86 12.77 -24.20
CA ALA A 54 -12.64 13.52 -25.19
C ALA A 54 -13.78 14.30 -24.54
N LYS A 55 -14.54 13.68 -23.63
CA LYS A 55 -15.61 14.34 -22.85
C LYS A 55 -15.08 15.47 -21.99
N THR A 56 -13.97 15.24 -21.29
CA THR A 56 -13.33 16.24 -20.41
C THR A 56 -12.88 17.47 -21.18
N ASN A 57 -12.38 17.28 -22.41
CA ASN A 57 -11.91 18.36 -23.28
C ASN A 57 -12.97 18.88 -24.27
N LYS A 58 -14.18 18.31 -24.26
CA LYS A 58 -15.30 18.62 -25.17
C LYS A 58 -14.91 18.48 -26.65
N LEU A 59 -14.16 17.44 -26.98
CA LEU A 59 -13.69 17.15 -28.34
C LEU A 59 -14.58 16.10 -28.99
N ASN A 60 -14.82 16.26 -30.30
CA ASN A 60 -15.54 15.26 -31.08
C ASN A 60 -14.54 14.36 -31.82
N LEU A 61 -14.45 13.09 -31.44
CA LEU A 61 -13.53 12.13 -32.05
C LEU A 61 -13.87 11.80 -33.52
N LEU A 62 -15.08 12.12 -33.99
CA LEU A 62 -15.46 11.97 -35.40
C LEU A 62 -14.89 13.08 -36.29
N GLU A 63 -14.59 14.24 -35.71
CA GLU A 63 -14.03 15.39 -36.41
C GLU A 63 -12.50 15.27 -36.51
N GLU A 64 -11.97 15.40 -37.73
CA GLU A 64 -10.54 15.26 -38.00
C GLU A 64 -9.72 16.36 -37.32
N THR A 65 -10.23 17.58 -37.31
CA THR A 65 -9.56 18.72 -36.68
C THR A 65 -9.41 18.54 -35.16
N ASP A 66 -10.36 17.87 -34.52
CA ASP A 66 -10.33 17.61 -33.08
C ASP A 66 -9.42 16.42 -32.73
N ARG A 67 -9.37 15.40 -33.59
CA ARG A 67 -8.37 14.32 -33.48
C ARG A 67 -6.95 14.87 -33.59
N ASP A 68 -6.67 15.74 -34.57
CA ASP A 68 -5.35 16.33 -34.75
C ASP A 68 -4.93 17.22 -33.57
N LYS A 69 -5.86 17.99 -33.01
CA LYS A 69 -5.62 18.78 -31.79
C LYS A 69 -5.29 17.87 -30.60
N LEU A 70 -6.02 16.76 -30.47
CA LEU A 70 -5.80 15.80 -29.39
C LEU A 70 -4.44 15.11 -29.54
N ALA A 71 -4.09 14.66 -30.75
CA ALA A 71 -2.80 14.04 -31.03
C ALA A 71 -1.63 14.97 -30.71
N LYS A 72 -1.67 16.22 -31.19
CA LYS A 72 -0.67 17.24 -30.86
C LYS A 72 -0.62 17.55 -29.37
N GLY A 73 -1.78 17.59 -28.71
CA GLY A 73 -1.89 17.81 -27.27
C GLY A 73 -1.24 16.69 -26.46
N LEU A 74 -1.41 15.43 -26.87
CA LEU A 74 -0.77 14.28 -26.23
C LEU A 74 0.76 14.26 -26.46
N GLU A 75 1.22 14.65 -27.65
CA GLU A 75 2.64 14.78 -27.96
C GLU A 75 3.30 15.90 -27.14
N ASP A 76 2.68 17.08 -27.12
CA ASP A 76 3.09 18.22 -26.28
C ASP A 76 3.14 17.84 -24.79
N LEU A 77 2.17 17.04 -24.35
CA LEU A 77 2.11 16.55 -22.97
C LEU A 77 3.30 15.67 -22.64
N ILE A 78 3.63 14.68 -23.50
CA ILE A 78 4.78 13.80 -23.25
C ILE A 78 6.10 14.60 -23.20
N ALA A 79 6.21 15.66 -24.01
CA ALA A 79 7.40 16.49 -24.08
C ALA A 79 7.56 17.44 -22.88
N LYS A 80 6.47 18.05 -22.41
CA LYS A 80 6.50 19.13 -21.41
C LYS A 80 6.12 18.69 -20.00
N ALA A 81 5.40 17.57 -19.84
CA ALA A 81 4.88 17.17 -18.54
C ALA A 81 6.00 16.82 -17.56
N PRO A 82 5.92 17.33 -16.31
CA PRO A 82 6.83 16.91 -15.25
C PRO A 82 6.58 15.44 -14.92
N LYS A 83 7.67 14.66 -14.88
CA LYS A 83 7.64 13.24 -14.56
C LYS A 83 7.97 13.05 -13.07
N LEU A 84 7.01 12.53 -12.32
CA LEU A 84 7.21 12.13 -10.93
C LEU A 84 7.29 10.62 -10.86
N ARG A 85 8.29 10.10 -10.13
CA ARG A 85 8.40 8.66 -9.85
C ARG A 85 8.06 8.41 -8.40
N ILE A 86 7.12 7.53 -8.11
CA ILE A 86 6.79 7.12 -6.75
C ILE A 86 7.02 5.63 -6.61
N ALA A 87 7.88 5.25 -5.67
CA ALA A 87 8.10 3.87 -5.31
C ALA A 87 7.33 3.52 -4.04
N PHE A 88 6.51 2.48 -4.09
CA PHE A 88 5.76 1.96 -2.94
C PHE A 88 6.39 0.66 -2.43
N ALA A 89 6.16 0.35 -1.15
CA ALA A 89 6.58 -0.93 -0.58
C ALA A 89 5.82 -2.11 -1.20
N VAL A 90 4.53 -1.90 -1.50
CA VAL A 90 3.57 -2.87 -2.04
C VAL A 90 2.77 -2.18 -3.14
N ASP A 91 2.22 -2.95 -4.06
CA ASP A 91 1.40 -2.44 -5.15
C ASP A 91 0.18 -1.66 -4.63
N PRO A 92 0.09 -0.34 -4.91
CA PRO A 92 -1.00 0.49 -4.39
C PRO A 92 -2.28 0.23 -5.18
N PRO A 93 -3.45 0.25 -4.52
CA PRO A 93 -4.72 0.14 -5.23
C PRO A 93 -4.95 1.36 -6.14
N PRO A 94 -5.60 1.21 -7.31
CA PRO A 94 -5.80 2.29 -8.28
C PRO A 94 -6.53 3.52 -7.72
N SER A 95 -7.44 3.34 -6.76
CA SER A 95 -8.18 4.44 -6.10
C SER A 95 -7.27 5.37 -5.29
N VAL A 96 -6.24 4.82 -4.66
CA VAL A 96 -5.24 5.61 -3.91
C VAL A 96 -4.37 6.40 -4.88
N LEU A 97 -3.96 5.79 -6.00
CA LEU A 97 -3.23 6.49 -7.05
C LEU A 97 -4.04 7.65 -7.64
N ALA A 98 -5.33 7.44 -7.91
CA ALA A 98 -6.22 8.48 -8.42
C ALA A 98 -6.35 9.66 -7.45
N THR A 99 -6.50 9.37 -6.14
CA THR A 99 -6.58 10.40 -5.10
C THR A 99 -5.27 11.18 -4.99
N LEU A 100 -4.15 10.47 -4.97
CA LEU A 100 -2.82 11.07 -4.92
C LEU A 100 -2.56 11.95 -6.14
N LEU A 101 -2.92 11.47 -7.33
CA LEU A 101 -2.77 12.22 -8.58
C LEU A 101 -3.66 13.46 -8.62
N GLY A 102 -4.91 13.35 -8.12
CA GLY A 102 -5.81 14.48 -7.96
C GLY A 102 -5.19 15.57 -7.08
N TRP A 103 -4.60 15.18 -5.95
CA TRP A 103 -3.88 16.10 -5.08
C TRP A 103 -2.64 16.71 -5.76
N LEU A 104 -1.82 15.90 -6.44
CA LEU A 104 -0.63 16.38 -7.16
C LEU A 104 -0.98 17.39 -8.26
N ARG A 105 -2.06 17.15 -9.02
CA ARG A 105 -2.50 18.04 -10.10
C ARG A 105 -3.09 19.35 -9.59
N GLN A 106 -3.69 19.35 -8.41
CA GLN A 106 -4.22 20.56 -7.78
C GLN A 106 -3.13 21.42 -7.14
N ASN A 107 -2.09 20.80 -6.59
CA ASN A 107 -1.10 21.49 -5.76
C ASN A 107 0.24 21.75 -6.46
N ILE A 108 0.65 20.89 -7.40
CA ILE A 108 1.96 20.99 -8.07
C ILE A 108 1.78 21.49 -9.49
N GLU A 109 1.25 20.64 -10.37
CA GLU A 109 1.15 20.93 -11.80
C GLU A 109 0.04 20.09 -12.46
N PRO A 110 -0.88 20.69 -13.23
CA PRO A 110 -2.05 19.97 -13.77
C PRO A 110 -1.73 18.85 -14.77
N THR A 111 -0.59 18.92 -15.47
CA THR A 111 -0.16 17.98 -16.51
C THR A 111 0.78 16.88 -16.01
N VAL A 112 0.97 16.77 -14.69
CA VAL A 112 1.93 15.85 -14.10
C VAL A 112 1.62 14.39 -14.44
N LEU A 113 2.68 13.65 -14.77
CA LEU A 113 2.63 12.23 -15.08
C LEU A 113 3.35 11.44 -13.98
N LEU A 114 2.67 10.40 -13.49
CA LEU A 114 3.17 9.56 -12.42
C LEU A 114 3.72 8.24 -12.97
N GLN A 115 4.96 7.92 -12.61
CA GLN A 115 5.57 6.61 -12.79
C GLN A 115 5.56 5.87 -11.46
N VAL A 116 4.73 4.84 -11.35
CA VAL A 116 4.64 3.99 -10.17
C VAL A 116 5.72 2.90 -10.25
N GLY A 117 6.42 2.66 -9.15
CA GLY A 117 7.38 1.58 -9.00
C GLY A 117 7.24 0.87 -7.66
N LEU A 118 7.91 -0.27 -7.52
CA LEU A 118 7.94 -1.06 -6.29
C LEU A 118 9.35 -1.09 -5.69
N GLN A 119 9.44 -0.84 -4.39
CA GLN A 119 10.66 -0.92 -3.59
C GLN A 119 10.36 -1.62 -2.26
N PRO A 120 10.37 -2.96 -2.22
CA PRO A 120 9.98 -3.71 -1.02
C PRO A 120 10.90 -3.42 0.19
N ASN A 121 12.14 -2.96 -0.05
CA ASN A 121 13.12 -2.66 0.99
C ASN A 121 12.73 -1.51 1.93
N ILE A 122 11.72 -0.70 1.58
CA ILE A 122 11.28 0.42 2.43
C ILE A 122 10.30 -0.01 3.53
N GLY A 123 9.76 -1.24 3.45
CA GLY A 123 8.84 -1.84 4.42
C GLY A 123 7.44 -1.23 4.41
N ALA A 124 7.32 0.07 4.68
CA ALA A 124 6.07 0.82 4.64
C ALA A 124 6.31 2.27 4.20
N GLY A 125 5.29 2.87 3.59
CA GLY A 125 5.34 4.22 3.03
C GLY A 125 5.71 4.24 1.54
N CYS A 126 6.22 5.37 1.09
CA CYS A 126 6.64 5.55 -0.31
C CYS A 126 7.86 6.49 -0.42
N VAL A 127 8.53 6.42 -1.56
CA VAL A 127 9.63 7.32 -1.92
C VAL A 127 9.25 8.07 -3.18
N LEU A 128 9.15 9.40 -3.07
CA LEU A 128 8.80 10.29 -4.18
C LEU A 128 10.10 10.88 -4.77
N ARG A 129 10.32 10.64 -6.06
CA ARG A 129 11.45 11.17 -6.82
C ARG A 129 10.96 12.12 -7.90
N THR A 130 11.47 13.34 -7.83
CA THR A 130 11.38 14.36 -8.88
C THR A 130 12.67 14.33 -9.70
N ALA A 131 12.79 15.19 -10.72
CA ALA A 131 14.04 15.30 -11.49
C ALA A 131 15.26 15.67 -10.62
N ASN A 132 15.07 16.48 -9.57
CA ASN A 132 16.18 17.08 -8.83
C ASN A 132 16.19 16.73 -7.34
N ARG A 133 15.13 16.10 -6.83
CA ARG A 133 14.95 15.83 -5.39
C ARG A 133 14.28 14.49 -5.15
N GLU A 134 14.68 13.85 -4.06
CA GLU A 134 14.10 12.63 -3.53
C GLU A 134 13.52 12.93 -2.14
N PHE A 135 12.28 12.51 -1.93
CA PHE A 135 11.56 12.61 -0.67
C PHE A 135 11.27 11.21 -0.19
N ASP A 136 12.00 10.79 0.83
CA ASP A 136 11.81 9.49 1.47
C ASP A 136 10.76 9.64 2.59
N LEU A 137 9.55 9.14 2.32
CA LEU A 137 8.43 9.08 3.26
C LEU A 137 8.27 7.66 3.82
N SER A 138 9.34 6.86 3.81
CA SER A 138 9.33 5.51 4.34
C SER A 138 9.39 5.48 5.86
N MET A 139 8.79 4.41 6.42
CA MET A 139 8.91 4.10 7.85
C MET A 139 10.38 3.92 8.26
N ARG A 140 11.22 3.37 7.38
CA ARG A 140 12.66 3.22 7.63
C ARG A 140 13.30 4.57 7.92
N GLN A 141 13.09 5.56 7.06
CA GLN A 141 13.68 6.89 7.25
C GLN A 141 13.12 7.57 8.50
N HIS A 142 11.83 7.37 8.79
CA HIS A 142 11.19 7.88 10.00
C HIS A 142 11.79 7.28 11.29
N LEU A 143 12.10 5.98 11.32
CA LEU A 143 12.76 5.35 12.47
C LEU A 143 14.21 5.81 12.63
N ILE A 144 14.93 6.04 11.53
CA ILE A 144 16.30 6.55 11.57
C ILE A 144 16.33 7.98 12.13
N SER A 145 15.44 8.86 11.66
CA SER A 145 15.36 10.24 12.16
C SER A 145 14.90 10.30 13.63
N SER A 146 14.02 9.39 14.03
CA SER A 146 13.48 9.30 15.39
C SER A 146 14.33 8.44 16.34
N LYS A 147 15.51 7.98 15.90
CA LYS A 147 16.37 7.06 16.66
C LYS A 147 16.66 7.56 18.09
N LYS A 148 16.94 8.85 18.24
CA LYS A 148 17.22 9.46 19.56
C LYS A 148 16.01 9.37 20.50
N GLN A 149 14.81 9.62 19.98
CA GLN A 149 13.57 9.50 20.74
C GLN A 149 13.33 8.03 21.12
N LEU A 150 13.55 7.11 20.19
CA LEU A 150 13.39 5.69 20.42
C LEU A 150 14.33 5.16 21.52
N THR A 151 15.62 5.53 21.46
CA THR A 151 16.59 5.15 22.49
C THR A 151 16.19 5.71 23.86
N GLY A 152 15.71 6.95 23.92
CA GLY A 152 15.22 7.54 25.17
C GLY A 152 14.02 6.81 25.75
N LEU A 153 13.06 6.42 24.91
CA LEU A 153 11.89 5.64 25.33
C LEU A 153 12.27 4.22 25.81
N ILE A 154 13.23 3.57 25.13
CA ILE A 154 13.71 2.24 25.53
C ILE A 154 14.45 2.34 26.87
N GLN A 155 15.30 3.35 27.06
CA GLN A 155 16.01 3.57 28.33
C GLN A 155 15.03 3.83 29.47
N ALA A 156 14.05 4.71 29.27
CA ALA A 156 13.00 4.97 30.24
C ALA A 156 12.19 3.70 30.58
N ALA A 157 11.88 2.87 29.57
CA ALA A 157 11.16 1.61 29.77
C ALA A 157 11.98 0.58 30.55
N VAL A 158 13.31 0.52 30.34
CA VAL A 158 14.21 -0.35 31.10
C VAL A 158 14.34 0.11 32.55
N GLU A 159 14.42 1.42 32.80
CA GLU A 159 14.44 1.97 34.17
C GLU A 159 13.16 1.64 34.95
N HIS A 160 12.02 1.55 34.26
CA HIS A 160 10.72 1.23 34.86
C HIS A 160 10.37 -0.27 34.78
N TYR A 161 11.29 -1.11 34.29
CA TYR A 161 11.08 -2.55 34.23
C TYR A 161 11.29 -3.17 35.61
N VAL A 162 10.18 -3.50 36.29
CA VAL A 162 10.20 -4.37 37.47
C VAL A 162 10.21 -5.80 36.96
N PRO A 163 11.30 -6.58 37.19
CA PRO A 163 11.31 -7.97 36.80
C PRO A 163 10.16 -8.72 37.47
N PRO A 164 9.48 -9.64 36.76
CA PRO A 164 8.45 -10.45 37.37
C PRO A 164 9.05 -11.19 38.56
N ALA A 165 8.33 -11.18 39.69
CA ALA A 165 8.74 -11.89 40.89
C ALA A 165 9.11 -13.33 40.52
N PRO A 166 10.25 -13.86 41.02
CA PRO A 166 10.61 -15.24 40.74
C PRO A 166 9.44 -16.15 41.12
N PRO A 167 9.11 -17.16 40.30
CA PRO A 167 8.06 -18.10 40.64
C PRO A 167 8.33 -18.65 42.04
N PRO A 168 7.30 -18.79 42.90
CA PRO A 168 7.47 -19.35 44.23
C PRO A 168 8.25 -20.64 44.09
N SER A 169 9.38 -20.73 44.81
CA SER A 169 10.25 -21.91 44.83
C SER A 169 9.35 -23.12 44.99
N GLN A 170 9.23 -23.94 43.94
CA GLN A 170 8.40 -25.13 44.01
C GLN A 170 8.94 -25.94 45.17
N ALA A 171 8.11 -26.14 46.20
CA ALA A 171 8.44 -27.02 47.31
C ALA A 171 8.93 -28.35 46.71
N PRO A 172 10.02 -28.93 47.24
CA PRO A 172 10.65 -30.11 46.66
C PRO A 172 9.58 -31.19 46.47
N THR A 173 9.32 -31.53 45.21
CA THR A 173 8.48 -32.67 44.85
C THR A 173 9.04 -33.91 45.55
N PRO A 174 8.21 -34.66 46.30
CA PRO A 174 8.66 -35.89 46.93
C PRO A 174 9.19 -36.84 45.86
N ASN A 175 10.41 -37.31 46.07
CA ASN A 175 11.10 -38.23 45.17
C ASN A 175 10.28 -39.54 45.05
N PRO A 176 9.80 -39.94 43.86
CA PRO A 176 8.97 -41.13 43.67
C PRO A 176 9.71 -42.46 43.93
N ASN A 177 11.02 -42.43 44.18
CA ASN A 177 11.82 -43.61 44.52
C ASN A 177 11.99 -43.87 46.02
N GLN A 178 11.24 -43.19 46.91
CA GLN A 178 11.19 -43.64 48.30
C GLN A 178 10.33 -44.91 48.42
N PRO A 179 10.89 -46.06 48.86
CA PRO A 179 10.11 -47.27 49.06
C PRO A 179 9.05 -47.02 50.15
N VAL A 180 7.80 -47.28 49.78
CA VAL A 180 6.65 -47.26 50.68
C VAL A 180 6.93 -48.28 51.80
N ARG A 181 7.19 -47.79 53.01
CA ARG A 181 7.28 -48.64 54.20
C ARG A 181 5.93 -49.33 54.41
N PRO A 182 5.87 -50.67 54.56
CA PRO A 182 4.64 -51.35 54.89
C PRO A 182 4.13 -50.89 56.26
N ALA A 183 2.83 -50.61 56.31
CA ALA A 183 2.10 -50.23 57.51
C ALA A 183 2.25 -51.29 58.61
N ALA A 184 2.71 -50.87 59.78
CA ALA A 184 2.69 -51.71 60.97
C ALA A 184 1.24 -51.88 61.47
N PRO A 185 0.86 -53.08 61.94
CA PRO A 185 -0.51 -53.37 62.38
C PRO A 185 -0.87 -52.63 63.66
N VAL A 186 -2.09 -52.12 63.69
CA VAL A 186 -2.75 -51.47 64.83
C VAL A 186 -3.11 -52.54 65.88
N PRO A 187 -2.64 -52.44 67.13
CA PRO A 187 -3.24 -53.17 68.24
C PRO A 187 -4.39 -52.37 68.85
N SER A 188 -5.59 -52.95 68.74
CA SER A 188 -6.77 -52.63 69.54
C SER A 188 -6.55 -52.97 71.01
N SER A 189 -6.91 -52.04 71.91
CA SER A 189 -7.58 -52.23 73.22
C SER A 189 -7.13 -51.12 74.17
N ASN A 190 -7.99 -50.24 74.70
CA ASN A 190 -9.16 -50.39 75.58
C ASN A 190 -8.81 -49.82 76.97
N GLN A 191 -9.80 -49.17 77.61
CA GLN A 191 -9.89 -48.80 79.04
C GLN A 191 -9.38 -47.42 79.49
N SER A 192 -10.34 -46.48 79.59
CA SER A 192 -10.53 -45.60 80.76
C SER A 192 -10.82 -46.46 82.03
N PRO A 193 -10.80 -46.00 83.32
CA PRO A 193 -11.30 -44.69 83.78
C PRO A 193 -10.66 -44.09 85.08
N THR A 194 -11.28 -43.01 85.59
CA THR A 194 -11.43 -42.61 87.03
C THR A 194 -10.24 -41.81 87.63
N LYS A 195 -10.37 -40.49 87.86
CA LYS A 195 -10.94 -39.78 89.05
C LYS A 195 -9.89 -39.60 90.15
N GLU A 196 -9.61 -38.36 90.55
CA GLU A 196 -9.79 -37.83 91.92
C GLU A 196 -9.09 -36.46 92.12
N ARG A 197 -9.92 -35.49 92.54
CA ARG A 197 -9.62 -34.32 93.40
C ARG A 197 -9.09 -34.84 94.76
N PRO A 198 -8.56 -34.04 95.73
CA PRO A 198 -8.89 -32.64 96.09
C PRO A 198 -7.59 -31.83 96.41
N ALA A 199 -7.55 -30.62 96.97
CA ALA A 199 -8.47 -29.72 97.67
C ALA A 199 -8.06 -28.27 97.34
#